data_AF-A0A2H3D7K4-F1
#
_entry.id   AF-A0A2H3D7K4-F1
#
_cell.length_a   1.000
_cell.length_b   1.000
_cell.length_c   1.000
_cell.angle_alpha   90.00
_cell.angle_beta   90.00
_cell.angle_gamma   90.00
#
_symmetry.space_group_name_H-M   'P 1'
#
loop_
_entity.id
_entity.type
_entity.pdbx_description
1 polymer ?
#
loop_
_entity_poly.entity_id
_entity_poly.type
_entity_poly.pdbx_seq_one_letter_code
_entity_poly.pdbx_strand_id
1 'polypeptide(L)'
;VNVRWSSTDIMIEQALLLHEVWYCILLQQCELQRHQLSNDKWTVLCLFHETLCVPHVFQQKLSAEKTPTLCDALPLFSTLIM
;
A
#
# COMPACT_ATOMS: atom_id res chain seq x y z
N VAL A 1 16.71 -0.19 4.80
CA VAL A 1 15.82 -0.88 3.84
C VAL A 1 15.09 0.20 3.04
N ASN A 2 15.06 0.12 1.70
CA ASN A 2 14.57 1.21 0.85
C ASN A 2 13.04 1.33 0.99
N VAL A 3 12.59 2.25 1.84
CA VAL A 3 11.27 2.37 2.50
C VAL A 3 10.10 2.67 1.55
N ARG A 4 10.35 2.86 0.26
CA ARG A 4 9.43 3.60 -0.63
C ARG A 4 8.08 2.90 -0.85
N TRP A 5 8.09 1.58 -0.95
CA TRP A 5 6.90 0.83 -1.33
C TRP A 5 6.06 0.45 -0.10
N SER A 6 6.69 0.17 1.04
CA SER A 6 6.01 0.03 2.34
C SER A 6 5.34 1.31 2.81
N SER A 7 5.96 2.48 2.63
CA SER A 7 5.32 3.76 2.98
C SER A 7 4.13 4.07 2.07
N THR A 8 4.24 3.72 0.79
CA THR A 8 3.14 3.91 -0.18
C THR A 8 1.95 3.02 0.17
N ASP A 9 2.19 1.75 0.47
CA ASP A 9 1.15 0.81 0.89
C ASP A 9 0.39 1.29 2.14
N ILE A 10 1.12 1.71 3.18
CA ILE A 10 0.54 2.24 4.42
C ILE A 10 -0.25 3.53 4.15
N MET A 11 0.25 4.42 3.28
CA MET A 11 -0.49 5.64 2.92
C MET A 11 -1.81 5.31 2.23
N ILE A 12 -1.83 4.31 1.35
CA ILE A 12 -3.03 3.86 0.65
C ILE A 12 -4.01 3.22 1.63
N GLU A 13 -3.54 2.34 2.52
CA GLU A 13 -4.34 1.72 3.57
C GLU A 13 -5.05 2.78 4.43
N GLN A 14 -4.31 3.80 4.88
CA GLN A 14 -4.88 4.90 5.67
C GLN A 14 -5.90 5.72 4.87
N ALA A 15 -5.63 5.97 3.58
CA ALA A 15 -6.57 6.67 2.71
C ALA A 15 -7.88 5.89 2.51
N LEU A 16 -7.80 4.56 2.36
CA LEU A 16 -8.96 3.67 2.24
C LEU A 16 -9.77 3.62 3.54
N LEU A 17 -9.10 3.47 4.69
CA LEU A 17 -9.75 3.41 6.01
C LEU A 17 -10.51 4.70 6.34
N LEU A 18 -9.94 5.85 5.97
CA LEU A 18 -10.52 7.15 6.26
C LEU A 18 -11.50 7.62 5.18
N HIS A 19 -11.70 6.87 4.09
CA HIS A 19 -12.43 7.32 2.90
C HIS A 19 -13.80 7.96 3.22
N GLU A 20 -14.58 7.33 4.09
CA GLU A 20 -15.89 7.84 4.52
C GLU A 20 -15.79 9.16 5.29
N VAL A 21 -14.77 9.31 6.13
CA VAL A 21 -14.51 10.53 6.90
C VAL A 21 -14.06 11.66 5.97
N TRP A 22 -13.19 11.35 5.01
CA TRP A 22 -12.76 12.31 3.99
C TRP A 22 -13.94 12.81 3.15
N TYR A 23 -14.87 11.94 2.79
CA TYR A 23 -16.08 12.33 2.05
C TYR A 23 -16.91 13.38 2.80
N CYS A 24 -17.13 13.17 4.11
CA CYS A 24 -17.83 14.13 4.97
C CYS A 24 -17.12 15.49 5.06
N ILE A 25 -15.79 15.49 5.19
CA ILE A 25 -14.98 16.72 5.27
C ILE A 25 -14.96 17.46 3.92
N LEU A 26 -14.83 16.73 2.80
CA LEU A 26 -14.87 17.26 1.44
C LEU A 26 -16.22 17.90 1.12
N LEU A 27 -17.32 17.36 1.64
CA LEU A 27 -18.65 17.95 1.47
C LEU A 27 -18.74 19.36 2.10
N GLN A 28 -18.00 19.60 3.18
CA GLN A 28 -17.96 20.88 3.89
C GLN A 28 -16.97 21.88 3.29
N GLN A 29 -16.03 21.44 2.45
CA GLN A 29 -14.99 22.29 1.86
C GLN A 29 -15.05 22.26 0.33
N CYS A 30 -15.83 23.16 -0.26
CA CYS A 30 -16.04 23.28 -1.71
C CYS A 30 -14.72 23.36 -2.52
N GLU A 31 -13.69 24.05 -2.00
CA GLU A 31 -12.37 24.17 -2.65
C GLU A 31 -11.63 22.83 -2.80
N LEU A 32 -11.91 21.88 -1.92
CA LEU A 32 -11.24 20.57 -1.92
C LEU A 32 -11.97 19.54 -2.78
N GLN A 33 -13.26 19.74 -3.08
CA GLN A 33 -14.06 18.82 -3.92
C GLN A 33 -13.43 18.59 -5.30
N ARG A 34 -12.76 19.60 -5.87
CA ARG A 34 -12.06 19.46 -7.17
C ARG A 34 -10.90 18.46 -7.15
N HIS A 35 -10.37 18.13 -5.97
CA HIS A 35 -9.29 17.16 -5.79
C HIS A 35 -9.82 15.77 -5.39
N GLN A 36 -11.13 15.59 -5.31
CA GLN A 36 -11.74 14.31 -4.98
C GLN A 36 -11.37 13.27 -6.04
N LEU A 37 -10.92 12.11 -5.56
CA LEU A 37 -10.69 10.95 -6.40
C LEU A 37 -12.02 10.40 -6.90
N SER A 38 -12.11 10.10 -8.20
CA SER A 38 -13.25 9.37 -8.74
C SER A 38 -13.27 7.94 -8.21
N ASN A 39 -14.45 7.31 -8.26
CA ASN A 39 -14.62 5.94 -7.75
C ASN A 39 -13.70 4.92 -8.45
N ASP A 40 -13.43 5.12 -9.74
CA ASP A 40 -12.47 4.30 -10.50
C ASP A 40 -11.06 4.41 -9.93
N LYS A 41 -10.64 5.61 -9.51
CA LYS A 41 -9.32 5.83 -8.91
C LYS A 41 -9.21 5.20 -7.51
N TRP A 42 -10.31 5.19 -6.74
CA TRP A 42 -10.37 4.44 -5.49
C TRP A 42 -10.25 2.94 -5.72
N THR A 43 -10.90 2.41 -6.76
CA THR A 43 -10.76 1.00 -7.16
C THR A 43 -9.31 0.67 -7.53
N VAL A 44 -8.65 1.57 -8.27
CA VAL A 44 -7.22 1.45 -8.59
C VAL A 44 -6.37 1.45 -7.32
N LEU A 45 -6.67 2.30 -6.33
CA LEU A 45 -5.96 2.31 -5.04
C LEU A 45 -6.11 0.98 -4.28
N CYS A 46 -7.30 0.37 -4.29
CA CYS A 46 -7.49 -0.97 -3.71
C CYS A 46 -6.59 -2.01 -4.40
N LEU A 47 -6.53 -2.01 -5.73
CA LEU A 47 -5.65 -2.91 -6.50
C LEU A 47 -4.17 -2.69 -6.18
N PHE A 48 -3.75 -1.43 -6.02
CA PHE A 48 -2.39 -1.11 -5.59
C PHE A 48 -2.11 -1.63 -4.18
N HIS A 49 -3.04 -1.47 -3.24
CA HIS A 49 -2.89 -2.00 -1.89
C HIS A 49 -2.77 -3.52 -1.88
N GLU A 50 -3.64 -4.24 -2.60
CA GLU A 50 -3.57 -5.70 -2.72
C GLU A 50 -2.22 -6.15 -3.30
N THR A 51 -1.74 -5.46 -4.34
CA THR A 51 -0.47 -5.77 -4.98
C THR A 51 0.74 -5.48 -4.08
N LEU A 52 0.71 -4.37 -3.35
CA LEU A 52 1.80 -3.93 -2.46
C LEU A 52 1.81 -4.67 -1.12
N CYS A 53 0.67 -5.18 -0.68
CA CYS A 53 0.56 -6.00 0.53
C CYS A 53 1.37 -7.30 0.41
N VAL A 54 1.38 -7.93 -0.77
CA VAL A 54 2.13 -9.17 -1.03
C VAL A 54 3.62 -9.02 -0.69
N PRO A 55 4.38 -8.10 -1.32
CA PRO A 55 5.77 -7.92 -0.97
C PRO A 55 5.90 -7.36 0.46
N HIS A 56 4.92 -6.60 1.00
CA HIS A 56 5.02 -5.99 2.34
C HIS A 56 5.10 -7.08 3.42
N VAL A 57 4.17 -8.03 3.36
CA VAL A 57 4.14 -9.21 4.23
C VAL A 57 5.42 -10.03 4.03
N PHE A 58 5.89 -10.15 2.79
CA PHE A 58 7.12 -10.85 2.47
C PHE A 58 8.34 -10.25 3.15
N GLN A 59 8.49 -8.92 3.04
CA GLN A 59 9.58 -8.18 3.68
C GLN A 59 9.49 -8.29 5.20
N GLN A 60 8.30 -8.19 5.80
CA GLN A 60 8.16 -8.36 7.25
C GLN A 60 8.64 -9.74 7.71
N LYS A 61 8.21 -10.82 7.02
CA LYS A 61 8.60 -12.20 7.36
C LYS A 61 10.11 -12.41 7.26
N LEU A 62 10.73 -12.00 6.16
CA LEU A 62 12.17 -12.12 5.97
C LEU A 62 12.97 -11.25 6.95
N SER A 63 12.45 -10.07 7.32
CA SER A 63 13.12 -9.18 8.29
C SER A 63 13.00 -9.67 9.74
N ALA A 64 12.02 -10.52 10.04
CA ALA A 64 11.83 -11.12 11.37
C ALA A 64 12.75 -12.31 11.63
N GLU A 65 13.36 -12.90 10.59
CA GLU A 65 14.32 -13.99 10.74
C GLU A 65 15.67 -13.47 11.27
N LYS A 66 16.13 -14.07 12.38
CA LYS A 66 17.38 -13.70 13.07
C LYS A 66 18.63 -13.96 12.22
N THR A 67 18.49 -14.74 11.15
CA THR A 67 19.52 -15.06 10.16
C THR A 67 18.80 -15.14 8.81
N PRO A 68 18.69 -14.04 8.05
CA PRO A 68 18.07 -14.10 6.74
C PRO A 68 18.99 -14.94 5.86
N THR A 69 18.65 -16.21 5.63
CA THR A 69 19.44 -17.04 4.73
C THR A 69 19.26 -16.45 3.35
N LEU A 70 20.34 -15.88 2.79
CA LEU A 70 20.36 -15.32 1.44
C LEU A 70 19.78 -16.32 0.41
N CYS A 71 19.97 -17.61 0.68
CA CYS A 71 19.45 -18.74 -0.09
C CYS A 71 17.93 -18.81 -0.15
N ASP A 72 17.21 -18.33 0.87
CA ASP A 72 15.74 -18.36 0.93
C ASP A 72 15.17 -17.02 0.46
N ALA A 73 15.82 -15.90 0.80
CA ALA A 73 15.36 -14.57 0.40
C ALA A 73 15.41 -14.36 -1.13
N LEU A 74 16.48 -14.80 -1.82
CA LEU A 74 16.66 -14.58 -3.26
C LEU A 74 15.60 -15.29 -4.14
N PRO A 75 15.33 -16.60 -3.96
CA PRO A 75 14.25 -17.28 -4.70
C PRO A 75 12.90 -16.63 -4.44
N LEU A 76 12.63 -16.23 -3.20
CA LEU A 76 11.35 -15.66 -2.83
C LEU A 76 11.11 -14.27 -3.43
N PHE A 77 12.15 -13.42 -3.51
CA PHE A 77 12.06 -12.16 -4.27
C PHE A 77 11.95 -12.41 -5.78
N SER A 78 12.52 -13.50 -6.31
CA SER A 78 12.36 -13.83 -7.74
C SER A 78 10.92 -14.20 -8.12
N THR A 79 10.16 -14.83 -7.20
CA THR A 79 8.73 -15.10 -7.36
C THR A 79 7.84 -13.87 -7.37
N LEU A 80 8.31 -12.71 -6.90
CA LEU A 80 7.56 -11.44 -6.98
C LEU A 80 7.67 -10.78 -8.36
N ILE A 81 8.68 -11.17 -9.16
CA ILE A 81 8.98 -10.56 -10.47
C ILE A 81 8.39 -11.40 -11.62
N MET A 82 8.04 -12.67 -11.36
CA MET A 82 7.64 -13.65 -12.37
C MET A 82 6.12 -13.80 -12.50
#